data_AF-A0A329T5N2-F1
#
_entry.id   AF-A0A329T5N2-F1
#
_cell.length_a   1.000
_cell.length_b   1.000
_cell.length_c   1.000
_cell.angle_alpha   90.00
_cell.angle_beta   90.00
_cell.angle_gamma   90.00
#
_symmetry.space_group_name_H-M   'P 1'
#
loop_
_entity.id
_entity.type
_entity.pdbx_description
1 polymer ?
#
loop_
_entity_poly.entity_id
_entity_poly.type
_entity_poly.pdbx_seq_one_letter_code
_entity_poly.pdbx_strand_id
1 'polypeptide(L)' 'MREKLPPEKFLETDHPRLIRAGVVCMHDIETVRAYVAHENQHQQRWWVLRLLATRAATLRENE' A
#
# COMPACT_ATOMS: atom_id res chain seq x y z
N MET A 1 18.70 -7.63 1.47
CA MET A 1 17.91 -6.50 2.00
C MET A 1 16.75 -6.27 1.04
N ARG A 2 15.49 -6.44 1.47
CA ARG A 2 14.33 -6.08 0.64
C ARG A 2 14.16 -4.57 0.80
N GLU A 3 14.73 -3.78 -0.11
CA GLU A 3 14.49 -2.34 -0.12
C GLU A 3 12.98 -2.12 -0.22
N LYS A 4 12.38 -1.58 0.85
CA LYS A 4 10.98 -1.17 0.84
C LYS A 4 10.87 -0.04 -0.18
N LEU A 5 10.13 -0.26 -1.27
CA LEU A 5 9.88 0.81 -2.24
C LEU A 5 9.18 1.96 -1.50
N PRO A 6 9.63 3.21 -1.62
CA PRO A 6 8.93 4.33 -1.00
C PRO A 6 7.54 4.50 -1.66
N PRO A 7 6.53 4.96 -0.89
CA PRO A 7 5.17 5.12 -1.37
C PRO A 7 5.07 6.07 -2.57
N GLU A 8 5.91 7.11 -2.62
CA GLU A 8 6.01 8.06 -3.72
C GLU A 8 6.27 7.35 -5.06
N LYS A 9 7.36 6.56 -5.14
CA LYS A 9 7.72 5.81 -6.36
C LYS A 9 6.72 4.73 -6.74
N PHE A 10 6.01 4.16 -5.78
CA PHE A 10 5.07 3.08 -6.03
C PHE A 10 3.69 3.60 -6.45
N LEU A 11 3.24 4.71 -5.85
CA LEU A 11 1.92 5.29 -6.09
C LEU A 11 1.91 6.35 -7.21
N GLU A 12 3.09 6.71 -7.74
CA GLU A 12 3.27 7.50 -8.96
C GLU A 12 2.63 6.87 -10.20
N THR A 13 2.51 5.53 -10.23
CA THR A 13 1.84 4.86 -11.35
C THR A 13 0.32 4.83 -11.16
N ASP A 14 -0.42 5.08 -12.23
CA ASP A 14 -1.86 4.82 -12.29
C ASP A 14 -2.21 3.40 -12.76
N HIS A 15 -1.22 2.52 -12.91
CA HIS A 15 -1.45 1.14 -13.34
C HIS A 15 -2.04 0.28 -12.21
N PRO A 16 -3.34 -0.11 -12.27
CA PRO A 16 -4.01 -0.75 -11.14
C PRO A 16 -3.43 -2.13 -10.79
N ARG A 17 -2.87 -2.83 -11.79
CA ARG A 17 -2.22 -4.13 -11.60
C ARG A 17 -0.92 -4.03 -10.81
N LEU A 18 -0.11 -3.00 -11.07
CA LEU A 18 1.15 -2.78 -10.34
C LEU A 18 0.87 -2.42 -8.89
N ILE A 19 -0.09 -1.51 -8.66
CA ILE A 19 -0.53 -1.12 -7.32
C ILE A 19 -1.00 -2.36 -6.54
N ARG A 20 -1.85 -3.20 -7.15
CA ARG A 20 -2.30 -4.45 -6.52
C ARG A 20 -1.14 -5.39 -6.18
N ALA A 21 -0.23 -5.62 -7.13
CA ALA A 21 0.90 -6.53 -6.92
C ALA A 21 1.77 -6.08 -5.73
N GLY A 22 2.15 -4.80 -5.67
CA GLY A 22 3.00 -4.34 -4.59
C GLY A 22 2.28 -4.27 -3.24
N VAL A 23 0.97 -3.97 -3.18
CA VAL A 23 0.21 -4.07 -1.93
C VAL A 23 0.18 -5.51 -1.41
N VAL A 24 -0.02 -6.51 -2.28
CA VAL A 24 0.07 -7.93 -1.88
C VAL A 24 1.46 -8.29 -1.36
N CYS A 25 2.52 -7.69 -1.93
CA CYS A 25 3.89 -7.88 -1.47
C CYS A 25 4.27 -7.10 -0.20
N MET A 26 3.37 -6.31 0.40
CA MET A 26 3.64 -5.67 1.70
C MET A 26 3.49 -6.71 2.82
N HIS A 27 4.52 -6.91 3.63
CA HIS A 27 4.53 -7.91 4.72
C HIS A 27 4.55 -7.27 6.11
N ASP A 28 4.34 -5.95 6.19
CA ASP A 28 4.51 -5.18 7.41
C ASP A 28 3.46 -4.07 7.45
N ILE A 29 2.80 -3.94 8.61
CA ILE A 29 1.71 -3.00 8.80
C ILE A 29 2.18 -1.55 8.84
N GLU A 30 3.41 -1.28 9.31
CA GLU A 30 3.98 0.07 9.27
C GLU A 30 4.14 0.55 7.83
N THR A 31 4.58 -0.35 6.95
CA THR A 31 4.67 -0.09 5.50
C THR A 31 3.29 0.26 4.93
N VAL A 32 2.25 -0.53 5.24
CA VAL A 32 0.89 -0.24 4.76
C VAL A 32 0.40 1.12 5.28
N ARG A 33 0.66 1.46 6.55
CA ARG A 33 0.29 2.77 7.13
C ARG A 33 0.96 3.94 6.42
N ALA A 34 2.26 3.84 6.10
CA ALA A 34 2.97 4.88 5.35
C ALA A 34 2.33 5.13 3.97
N TYR A 35 1.92 4.06 3.29
CA TYR A 35 1.23 4.16 2.01
C TYR A 35 -0.17 4.76 2.12
N VAL A 36 -0.92 4.43 3.18
CA VAL A 36 -2.22 5.05 3.47
C VAL A 36 -2.08 6.54 3.74
N ALA A 37 -1.06 6.95 4.52
CA ALA A 37 -0.81 8.36 4.81
C ALA A 37 -0.46 9.14 3.52
N HIS A 38 0.44 8.58 2.69
CA HIS A 38 0.81 9.18 1.42
C HIS A 38 -0.40 9.30 0.47
N GLU A 39 -1.17 8.23 0.28
CA GLU A 39 -2.34 8.24 -0.60
C GLU A 39 -3.41 9.24 -0.11
N ASN A 40 -3.60 9.38 1.20
CA ASN A 40 -4.50 10.37 1.79
C ASN A 40 -4.05 11.84 1.59
N GLN A 41 -2.76 12.09 1.43
CA GLN A 41 -2.21 13.44 1.22
C GLN A 41 -2.14 13.85 -0.25
N HIS A 42 -2.23 12.89 -1.18
CA HIS A 42 -2.03 13.12 -2.61
C HIS A 42 -3.34 12.94 -3.39
N GLN A 43 -3.57 11.74 -3.95
CA GLN A 43 -4.66 11.50 -4.89
C GLN A 43 -5.95 11.01 -4.24
N GLN A 44 -5.88 10.54 -2.98
CA GLN A 44 -7.03 10.06 -2.20
C GLN A 44 -7.88 9.02 -2.96
N ARG A 45 -7.24 8.10 -3.70
CA ARG A 45 -7.97 7.12 -4.49
C ARG A 45 -8.64 6.11 -3.56
N TRP A 46 -9.97 6.17 -3.49
CA TRP A 46 -10.80 5.29 -2.65
C TRP A 46 -10.50 3.80 -2.83
N TRP A 47 -10.27 3.36 -4.06
CA TRP A 47 -10.01 1.94 -4.36
C TRP A 47 -8.61 1.50 -3.86
N VAL A 48 -7.62 2.40 -3.85
CA VAL A 48 -6.28 2.14 -3.31
C VAL A 48 -6.33 2.08 -1.79
N LEU A 49 -7.01 3.04 -1.15
CA LEU A 49 -7.21 3.06 0.29
C LEU A 49 -7.92 1.80 0.80
N ARG A 50 -8.96 1.34 0.08
CA ARG A 50 -9.65 0.09 0.40
C ARG A 50 -8.73 -1.13 0.28
N LEU A 51 -7.91 -1.19 -0.76
CA LEU A 51 -6.95 -2.27 -0.97
C LEU A 51 -5.88 -2.31 0.14
N LEU A 52 -5.34 -1.15 0.52
CA LEU A 52 -4.40 -1.03 1.64
C LEU A 52 -5.05 -1.44 2.96
N ALA A 53 -6.30 -1.03 3.21
CA ALA A 53 -7.04 -1.43 4.41
C ALA A 53 -7.25 -2.95 4.48
N THR A 54 -7.62 -3.59 3.36
CA THR A 54 -7.72 -5.06 3.28
C THR A 54 -6.38 -5.71 3.59
N ARG A 55 -5.27 -5.21 3.03
CA ARG A 55 -3.96 -5.77 3.31
C ARG A 55 -3.56 -5.62 4.78
N ALA A 56 -3.82 -4.47 5.39
CA ALA A 56 -3.58 -4.24 6.81
C ALA A 56 -4.39 -5.21 7.70
N ALA A 57 -5.65 -5.47 7.35
CA ALA A 57 -6.48 -6.46 8.06
C ALA A 57 -5.88 -7.86 7.97
N THR A 58 -5.50 -8.30 6.76
CA THR A 58 -4.83 -9.60 6.56
C THR A 58 -3.52 -9.72 7.33
N LEU A 59 -2.72 -8.66 7.42
CA LEU A 59 -1.48 -8.69 8.20
C LEU A 59 -1.76 -8.85 9.71
N ARG A 60 -2.77 -8.15 10.25
CA ARG A 60 -3.18 -8.29 11.66
C ARG A 60 -3.76 -9.66 12.00
N GLU A 61 -4.42 -10.30 11.05
CA GLU A 61 -4.95 -11.67 11.21
C GLU A 61 -3.86 -12.73 11.16
N ASN A 62 -2.69 -12.41 10.56
CA ASN A 62 -1.54 -13.31 10.46
C ASN A 62 -0.42 -12.99 11.48
N GLU A 63 -0.59 -11.97 12.33
CA GLU A 63 0.24 -11.69 13.52
C GLU A 63 -0.27 -12.48 14.73
#